data_AF-A0A0G2DU85-F1
#
_entry.id   AF-A0A0G2DU85-F1
#
_cell.length_a   1.000
_cell.length_b   1.000
_cell.length_c   1.000
_cell.angle_alpha   90.00
_cell.angle_beta   90.00
_cell.angle_gamma   90.00
#
_symmetry.space_group_name_H-M   'P 1'
#
loop_
_entity.id
_entity.type
_entity.pdbx_description
1 polymer ?
#
loop_
_entity_poly.entity_id
_entity_poly.type
_entity_poly.pdbx_seq_one_letter_code
_entity_poly.pdbx_strand_id
1 'polypeptide(L)'
;MSRKTLTVPTNAALPHIQRLPADSPDVAKTLSRLSRQSLLELVLEWLDKKNRAFCKPYLMRASDEDEDEESPYTPAASEEEIVEAYKELKGRKGGKREVADRIVEGDWRHGITMYQLAMAETRYLLDHPNSLRWNALQLSKVTGSGGSSAEDNIEVIDESTATSLPRFNATTFVLNLQKEVAPVTKAHYYITRVKAFGISLLRVHIHDSPYNQPLPGAASTASEGSKSVFLVFPDDSPYVYVSLATNLGQTVGMEGRSLRKVVVDVSYLIIYICNTLIHG
;
A
#
# COMPACT_ATOMS: atom_id res chain seq x y z
N MET A 1 -17.78 -28.67 19.21
CA MET A 1 -16.60 -29.06 18.39
C MET A 1 -16.43 -28.01 17.29
N SER A 2 -15.46 -27.10 17.44
CA SER A 2 -15.23 -26.03 16.45
C SER A 2 -14.55 -26.60 15.20
N ARG A 3 -15.21 -26.52 14.04
CA ARG A 3 -14.62 -26.85 12.75
C ARG A 3 -13.49 -25.85 12.49
N LYS A 4 -12.24 -26.27 12.68
CA LYS A 4 -11.08 -25.55 12.15
C LYS A 4 -11.20 -25.55 10.63
N THR A 5 -11.57 -24.40 10.07
CA THR A 5 -11.58 -24.16 8.62
C THR A 5 -10.14 -24.31 8.13
N LEU A 6 -9.87 -25.36 7.36
CA LEU A 6 -8.61 -25.54 6.65
C LEU A 6 -8.53 -24.47 5.55
N THR A 7 -7.79 -23.40 5.80
CA THR A 7 -7.47 -22.39 4.78
C THR A 7 -6.34 -22.92 3.91
N VAL A 8 -6.64 -23.21 2.65
CA VAL A 8 -5.61 -23.57 1.66
C VAL A 8 -4.73 -22.35 1.42
N PRO A 9 -3.39 -22.47 1.48
CA PRO A 9 -2.48 -21.40 1.10
C PRO A 9 -2.75 -21.00 -0.34
N THR A 10 -3.27 -19.79 -0.51
CA THR A 10 -3.46 -19.18 -1.82
C THR A 10 -2.31 -18.21 -2.05
N ASN A 11 -1.67 -18.34 -3.22
CA ASN A 11 -0.66 -17.42 -3.74
C ASN A 11 -1.27 -16.07 -4.18
N ALA A 12 -2.56 -15.82 -3.92
CA ALA A 12 -3.20 -14.57 -4.25
C ALA A 12 -2.72 -13.42 -3.36
N ALA A 13 -2.70 -12.23 -3.95
CA ALA A 13 -2.49 -10.98 -3.22
C ALA A 13 -3.50 -10.81 -2.08
N LEU A 14 -3.08 -10.09 -1.04
CA LEU A 14 -3.98 -9.73 0.05
C LEU A 14 -5.09 -8.81 -0.46
N PRO A 15 -6.36 -9.08 -0.11
CA PRO A 15 -7.47 -8.26 -0.55
C PRO A 15 -7.52 -6.93 0.21
N HIS A 16 -8.09 -5.91 -0.41
CA HIS A 16 -8.29 -4.57 0.18
C HIS A 16 -9.01 -4.59 1.53
N ILE A 17 -9.98 -5.51 1.69
CA ILE A 17 -10.80 -5.66 2.90
C ILE A 17 -10.08 -6.34 4.07
N GLN A 18 -8.89 -6.92 3.85
CA GLN A 18 -8.13 -7.55 4.93
C GLN A 18 -7.86 -6.51 6.02
N ARG A 19 -8.20 -6.81 7.27
CA ARG A 19 -7.97 -5.90 8.41
C ARG A 19 -6.65 -6.21 9.12
N LEU A 20 -5.99 -5.15 9.55
CA LEU A 20 -4.97 -5.21 10.58
C LEU A 20 -5.62 -4.82 11.91
N PRO A 21 -5.28 -5.50 13.02
CA PRO A 21 -5.73 -5.13 14.35
C PRO A 21 -5.45 -3.65 14.66
N ALA A 22 -6.32 -3.01 15.44
CA ALA A 22 -6.19 -1.60 15.80
C ALA A 22 -4.92 -1.30 16.62
N ASP A 23 -4.47 -2.27 17.43
CA ASP A 23 -3.24 -2.27 18.22
C ASP A 23 -1.98 -2.64 17.43
N SER A 24 -2.12 -2.92 16.12
CA SER A 24 -0.98 -3.23 15.27
C SER A 24 0.04 -2.08 15.25
N PRO A 25 1.34 -2.36 15.45
CA PRO A 25 2.38 -1.34 15.38
C PRO A 25 2.40 -0.60 14.03
N ASP A 26 2.05 -1.28 12.93
CA ASP A 26 2.00 -0.68 11.60
C ASP A 26 0.88 0.37 11.50
N VAL A 27 -0.26 0.11 12.12
CA VAL A 27 -1.41 1.04 12.20
C VAL A 27 -1.02 2.25 13.05
N ALA A 28 -0.54 2.02 14.27
CA ALA A 28 -0.11 3.08 15.19
C ALA A 28 0.99 3.97 14.58
N LYS A 29 2.01 3.37 13.96
CA LYS A 29 3.10 4.09 13.28
C LYS A 29 2.60 4.90 12.09
N THR A 30 1.68 4.36 11.29
CA THR A 30 1.18 5.07 10.11
C THR A 30 0.32 6.27 10.49
N LEU A 31 -0.64 6.08 11.40
CA LEU A 31 -1.53 7.16 11.82
C LEU A 31 -0.80 8.26 12.62
N SER A 32 0.16 7.88 13.47
CA SER A 32 0.92 8.85 14.28
C SER A 32 1.79 9.81 13.46
N ARG A 33 2.19 9.41 12.25
CA ARG A 33 2.99 10.23 11.33
C ARG A 33 2.19 11.29 10.59
N LEU A 34 0.87 11.14 10.49
CA LEU A 34 0.01 12.11 9.83
C LEU A 34 -0.23 13.33 10.72
N SER A 35 -0.41 14.48 10.09
CA SER A 35 -0.89 15.68 10.79
C SER A 35 -2.34 15.48 11.24
N ARG A 36 -2.80 16.24 12.24
CA ARG A 36 -4.20 16.24 12.65
C ARG A 36 -5.13 16.51 11.45
N GLN A 37 -4.77 17.48 10.62
CA GLN A 37 -5.56 17.85 9.44
C GLN A 37 -5.60 16.72 8.42
N SER A 38 -4.46 16.07 8.16
CA SER A 38 -4.38 14.93 7.24
C SER A 38 -5.20 13.74 7.73
N LEU A 39 -5.22 13.46 9.05
CA LEU A 39 -6.06 12.41 9.64
C LEU A 39 -7.56 12.69 9.43
N LEU A 40 -8.00 13.91 9.72
CA LEU A 40 -9.40 14.31 9.56
C LEU A 40 -9.86 14.21 8.10
N GLU A 41 -9.04 14.68 7.16
CA GLU A 41 -9.34 14.57 5.73
C GLU A 41 -9.34 13.12 5.25
N LEU A 42 -8.38 12.32 5.72
CA LEU A 42 -8.29 10.91 5.39
C LEU A 42 -9.53 10.14 5.85
N VAL A 43 -10.00 10.38 7.08
CA VAL A 43 -11.22 9.73 7.60
C VAL A 43 -12.46 10.15 6.80
N LEU A 44 -12.60 11.43 6.49
CA LEU A 44 -13.71 11.88 5.65
C LEU A 44 -13.64 11.26 4.25
N GLU A 45 -12.44 11.02 3.72
CA GLU A 45 -12.26 10.30 2.46
C GLU A 45 -12.60 8.80 2.60
N TRP A 46 -12.32 8.16 3.73
CA TRP A 46 -12.71 6.78 4.00
C TRP A 46 -14.24 6.59 4.01
N LEU A 47 -14.97 7.56 4.56
CA LEU A 47 -16.43 7.55 4.66
C LEU A 47 -17.13 7.91 3.32
N ASP A 48 -16.36 8.36 2.34
CA ASP A 48 -16.85 8.75 1.03
C ASP A 48 -17.42 7.55 0.26
N LYS A 49 -18.50 7.76 -0.51
CA LYS A 49 -19.30 6.65 -1.09
C LYS A 49 -18.47 5.65 -1.91
N LYS A 50 -17.45 6.14 -2.61
CA LYS A 50 -16.51 5.35 -3.42
C LYS A 50 -15.66 4.36 -2.59
N ASN A 51 -15.43 4.64 -1.32
CA ASN A 51 -14.50 3.91 -0.45
C ASN A 51 -15.22 3.03 0.59
N ARG A 52 -16.53 3.24 0.80
CA ARG A 52 -17.34 2.50 1.78
C ARG A 52 -17.22 0.98 1.68
N ALA A 53 -17.01 0.42 0.48
CA ALA A 53 -16.82 -1.02 0.31
C ALA A 53 -15.59 -1.56 1.07
N PHE A 54 -14.54 -0.74 1.21
CA PHE A 54 -13.25 -1.13 1.80
C PHE A 54 -12.95 -0.44 3.13
N CYS A 55 -13.72 0.57 3.53
CA CYS A 55 -13.44 1.39 4.70
C CYS A 55 -14.56 1.36 5.75
N LYS A 56 -15.36 0.29 5.78
CA LYS A 56 -16.54 0.20 6.68
C LYS A 56 -16.16 0.44 8.15
N PRO A 57 -16.74 1.47 8.80
CA PRO A 57 -16.57 1.68 10.23
C PRO A 57 -17.35 0.64 11.04
N TYR A 58 -17.10 0.61 12.34
CA TYR A 58 -17.93 -0.08 13.31
C TYR A 58 -19.19 0.75 13.57
N LEU A 59 -20.35 0.12 13.48
CA LEU A 59 -21.65 0.72 13.73
C LEU A 59 -22.38 -0.11 14.78
N MET A 60 -23.14 0.56 15.63
CA MET A 60 -23.95 -0.07 16.66
C MET A 60 -24.91 -1.09 16.03
N ARG A 61 -24.99 -2.29 16.62
CA ARG A 61 -26.01 -3.28 16.29
C ARG A 61 -26.94 -3.46 17.49
N ALA A 62 -28.18 -3.84 17.22
CA ALA A 62 -29.20 -4.07 18.26
C ALA A 62 -28.84 -5.20 19.25
N SER A 63 -27.79 -5.99 18.98
CA SER A 63 -27.26 -7.05 19.84
C SER A 63 -26.14 -6.60 20.77
N ASP A 64 -25.58 -5.41 20.56
CA ASP A 64 -24.30 -4.98 21.15
C ASP A 64 -24.51 -4.09 22.39
N GLU A 65 -25.77 -3.98 22.88
CA GLU A 65 -26.15 -3.14 24.02
C GLU A 65 -25.49 -3.55 25.34
N ASP A 66 -25.06 -4.81 25.48
CA ASP A 66 -24.50 -5.37 26.72
C ASP A 66 -22.97 -5.59 26.69
N GLU A 67 -22.29 -5.49 25.52
CA GLU A 67 -20.84 -5.79 25.38
C GLU A 67 -19.93 -4.54 25.38
N ASP A 68 -20.49 -3.34 25.20
CA ASP A 68 -19.74 -2.10 24.94
C ASP A 68 -19.58 -1.16 26.16
N GLU A 69 -19.97 -1.59 27.38
CA GLU A 69 -20.00 -0.74 28.59
C GLU A 69 -18.61 -0.19 29.03
N GLU A 70 -17.52 -0.84 28.60
CA GLU A 70 -16.13 -0.43 28.91
C GLU A 70 -15.45 0.40 27.81
N SER A 71 -16.12 0.67 26.68
CA SER A 71 -15.50 1.39 25.55
C SER A 71 -15.52 2.91 25.75
N PRO A 72 -14.40 3.63 25.49
CA PRO A 72 -14.34 5.08 25.65
C PRO A 72 -15.19 5.87 24.64
N TYR A 73 -15.64 5.22 23.56
CA TYR A 73 -16.45 5.84 22.51
C TYR A 73 -17.73 5.05 22.27
N THR A 74 -18.87 5.72 22.38
CA THR A 74 -20.17 5.15 22.01
C THR A 74 -20.21 4.87 20.50
N PRO A 75 -20.57 3.66 20.05
CA PRO A 75 -20.70 3.36 18.63
C PRO A 75 -21.79 4.22 17.99
N ALA A 76 -21.51 4.72 16.79
CA ALA A 76 -22.51 5.45 16.01
C ALA A 76 -23.58 4.51 15.43
N ALA A 77 -24.81 4.99 15.29
CA ALA A 77 -25.90 4.25 14.68
C ALA A 77 -25.83 4.25 13.14
N SER A 78 -25.07 5.18 12.55
CA SER A 78 -24.97 5.35 11.09
C SER A 78 -23.61 5.91 10.65
N GLU A 79 -23.25 5.73 9.37
CA GLU A 79 -22.05 6.33 8.79
C GLU A 79 -22.16 7.86 8.75
N GLU A 80 -23.38 8.40 8.58
CA GLU A 80 -23.65 9.82 8.53
C GLU A 80 -23.36 10.52 9.86
N GLU A 81 -23.67 9.86 10.98
CA GLU A 81 -23.31 10.34 12.32
C GLU A 81 -21.80 10.42 12.51
N ILE A 82 -21.06 9.42 12.03
CA ILE A 82 -19.59 9.43 12.03
C ILE A 82 -19.07 10.62 11.20
N VAL A 83 -19.63 10.84 10.00
CA VAL A 83 -19.24 11.96 9.13
C VAL A 83 -19.42 13.30 9.83
N GLU A 84 -20.58 13.55 10.44
CA GLU A 84 -20.82 14.81 11.15
C GLU A 84 -19.87 15.00 12.32
N ALA A 85 -19.62 13.93 13.09
CA ALA A 85 -18.72 14.01 14.22
C ALA A 85 -17.25 14.31 13.81
N TYR A 86 -16.77 13.82 12.66
CA TYR A 86 -15.46 14.21 12.13
C TYR A 86 -15.44 15.62 11.52
N LYS A 87 -16.56 16.10 10.96
CA LYS A 87 -16.70 17.51 10.53
C LYS A 87 -16.65 18.47 11.72
N GLU A 88 -17.32 18.13 12.82
CA GLU A 88 -17.27 18.90 14.07
C GLU A 88 -15.85 18.91 14.64
N LEU A 89 -15.19 17.74 14.69
CA LEU A 89 -13.78 17.63 15.07
C LEU A 89 -12.91 18.54 14.20
N LYS A 90 -13.14 18.56 12.89
CA LYS A 90 -12.41 19.45 11.97
C LYS A 90 -12.69 20.93 12.22
N GLY A 91 -13.93 21.29 12.57
CA GLY A 91 -14.36 22.67 12.85
C GLY A 91 -13.84 23.25 14.17
N ARG A 92 -13.46 22.39 15.14
CA ARG A 92 -12.93 22.84 16.43
C ARG A 92 -11.42 22.64 16.58
N LYS A 93 -10.83 23.34 17.55
CA LYS A 93 -9.47 23.07 18.03
C LYS A 93 -9.46 21.75 18.80
N GLY A 94 -8.36 21.01 18.67
CA GLY A 94 -8.20 19.70 19.33
C GLY A 94 -6.83 19.10 19.06
N GLY A 95 -6.53 18.00 19.73
CA GLY A 95 -5.25 17.30 19.60
C GLY A 95 -5.22 16.37 18.39
N LYS A 96 -4.01 16.01 17.92
CA LYS A 96 -3.84 14.90 16.98
C LYS A 96 -4.24 13.57 17.62
N ARG A 97 -3.81 13.37 18.87
CA ARG A 97 -4.05 12.15 19.65
C ARG A 97 -5.54 11.83 19.78
N GLU A 98 -6.33 12.83 20.14
CA GLU A 98 -7.80 12.72 20.18
C GLU A 98 -8.42 12.16 18.89
N VAL A 99 -7.94 12.61 17.73
CA VAL A 99 -8.43 12.11 16.44
C VAL A 99 -7.96 10.68 16.20
N ALA A 100 -6.69 10.37 16.50
CA ALA A 100 -6.16 9.03 16.33
C ALA A 100 -6.84 8.02 17.26
N ASP A 101 -6.99 8.34 18.54
CA ASP A 101 -7.63 7.49 19.56
C ASP A 101 -9.09 7.22 19.16
N ARG A 102 -9.85 8.25 18.73
CA ARG A 102 -11.20 8.05 18.19
C ARG A 102 -11.25 7.09 16.99
N ILE A 103 -10.28 7.18 16.07
CA ILE A 103 -10.22 6.28 14.92
C ILE A 103 -10.03 4.83 15.39
N VAL A 104 -9.04 4.56 16.24
CA VAL A 104 -8.64 3.18 16.57
C VAL A 104 -9.37 2.56 17.75
N GLU A 105 -9.92 3.35 18.67
CA GLU A 105 -10.70 2.88 19.83
C GLU A 105 -12.20 3.05 19.62
N GLY A 106 -12.62 3.95 18.72
CA GLY A 106 -14.02 4.22 18.41
C GLY A 106 -14.45 3.59 17.09
N ASP A 107 -14.30 4.35 16.01
CA ASP A 107 -15.00 4.11 14.74
C ASP A 107 -14.39 2.94 13.92
N TRP A 108 -13.12 2.57 14.17
CA TRP A 108 -12.45 1.40 13.58
C TRP A 108 -11.81 0.51 14.66
N ARG A 109 -12.51 0.33 15.80
CA ARG A 109 -12.06 -0.49 16.95
C ARG A 109 -11.67 -1.94 16.61
N HIS A 110 -12.26 -2.53 15.57
CA HIS A 110 -11.89 -3.86 15.08
C HIS A 110 -10.73 -3.86 14.08
N GLY A 111 -10.03 -2.73 13.96
CA GLY A 111 -8.90 -2.56 13.06
C GLY A 111 -9.26 -1.90 11.73
N ILE A 112 -8.22 -1.42 11.04
CA ILE A 112 -8.33 -0.76 9.74
C ILE A 112 -7.97 -1.73 8.61
N THR A 113 -8.55 -1.51 7.43
CA THR A 113 -8.27 -2.35 6.28
C THR A 113 -6.92 -2.04 5.62
N MET A 114 -6.39 -2.97 4.83
CA MET A 114 -5.18 -2.76 4.03
C MET A 114 -5.33 -1.61 3.05
N TYR A 115 -6.55 -1.37 2.56
CA TYR A 115 -6.88 -0.21 1.74
C TYR A 115 -6.78 1.10 2.52
N GLN A 116 -7.35 1.16 3.73
CA GLN A 116 -7.24 2.31 4.62
C GLN A 116 -5.78 2.63 4.97
N LEU A 117 -5.00 1.60 5.33
CA LEU A 117 -3.57 1.73 5.58
C LEU A 117 -2.83 2.27 4.35
N ALA A 118 -3.14 1.74 3.15
CA ALA A 118 -2.53 2.21 1.91
C ALA A 118 -2.82 3.68 1.61
N MET A 119 -4.06 4.13 1.85
CA MET A 119 -4.43 5.54 1.72
C MET A 119 -3.67 6.41 2.72
N ALA A 120 -3.54 5.96 3.97
CA ALA A 120 -2.82 6.69 5.02
C ALA A 120 -1.32 6.86 4.69
N GLU A 121 -0.64 5.80 4.28
CA GLU A 121 0.77 5.87 3.88
C GLU A 121 0.97 6.71 2.61
N THR A 122 0.08 6.55 1.63
CA THR A 122 0.11 7.37 0.41
C THR A 122 -0.06 8.85 0.74
N ARG A 123 -0.99 9.19 1.63
CA ARG A 123 -1.21 10.57 2.06
C ARG A 123 0.04 11.13 2.74
N TYR A 124 0.63 10.36 3.66
CA TYR A 124 1.87 10.77 4.31
C TYR A 124 2.99 11.05 3.30
N LEU A 125 3.14 10.19 2.29
CA LEU A 125 4.16 10.34 1.24
C LEU A 125 3.95 11.62 0.43
N LEU A 126 2.70 11.93 0.08
CA LEU A 126 2.36 13.15 -0.66
C LEU A 126 2.55 14.42 0.19
N ASP A 127 2.25 14.35 1.48
CA ASP A 127 2.49 15.45 2.43
C ASP A 127 4.00 15.65 2.68
N HIS A 128 4.83 14.61 2.51
CA HIS A 128 6.28 14.61 2.79
C HIS A 128 7.09 13.98 1.64
N PRO A 129 7.26 14.68 0.50
CA PRO A 129 7.90 14.12 -0.68
C PRO A 129 9.36 13.67 -0.46
N ASN A 130 10.06 14.28 0.48
CA ASN A 130 11.46 13.94 0.85
C ASN A 130 11.57 12.82 1.91
N SER A 131 10.45 12.20 2.30
CA SER A 131 10.45 11.16 3.35
C SER A 131 11.04 9.83 2.92
N LEU A 132 11.21 9.60 1.61
CA LEU A 132 11.81 8.40 1.04
C LEU A 132 12.99 8.76 0.15
N ARG A 133 13.96 7.85 0.06
CA ARG A 133 14.99 7.88 -0.98
C ARG A 133 14.45 7.19 -2.22
N TRP A 134 14.74 7.73 -3.39
CA TRP A 134 14.24 7.25 -4.67
C TRP A 134 15.39 6.86 -5.59
N ASN A 135 15.21 5.77 -6.33
CA ASN A 135 16.02 5.44 -7.50
C ASN A 135 15.20 5.67 -8.76
N ALA A 136 15.77 6.33 -9.75
CA ALA A 136 15.21 6.40 -11.09
C ALA A 136 15.70 5.19 -11.90
N LEU A 137 14.76 4.47 -12.49
CA LEU A 137 15.00 3.37 -13.43
C LEU A 137 14.54 3.83 -14.81
N GLN A 138 15.44 3.86 -15.79
CA GLN A 138 15.08 4.18 -17.16
C GLN A 138 14.47 2.97 -17.85
N LEU A 139 13.39 3.20 -18.61
CA LEU A 139 12.77 2.22 -19.48
C LEU A 139 13.66 2.02 -20.73
N SER A 140 13.98 0.79 -21.04
CA SER A 140 14.72 0.40 -22.25
C SER A 140 13.86 -0.55 -23.08
N LYS A 141 13.78 -0.33 -24.40
CA LYS A 141 13.05 -1.22 -25.30
C LYS A 141 13.92 -2.44 -25.60
N VAL A 142 13.36 -3.63 -25.45
CA VAL A 142 14.00 -4.87 -25.91
C VAL A 142 13.68 -5.05 -27.40
N THR A 143 14.70 -4.99 -28.25
CA THR A 143 14.62 -5.11 -29.71
C THR A 143 15.19 -6.46 -30.15
N GLY A 144 14.61 -7.58 -29.73
CA GLY A 144 15.14 -8.90 -30.08
C GLY A 144 14.06 -9.93 -30.40
N SER A 145 13.88 -10.24 -31.69
CA SER A 145 13.32 -11.53 -32.14
C SER A 145 14.46 -12.39 -32.72
N GLY A 146 15.05 -13.24 -31.88
CA GLY A 146 15.90 -14.35 -32.31
C GLY A 146 17.41 -14.08 -32.39
N GLY A 147 18.17 -14.95 -31.71
CA GLY A 147 19.46 -15.46 -32.20
C GLY A 147 20.76 -14.80 -31.73
N SER A 148 20.79 -13.53 -31.31
CA SER A 148 22.02 -12.85 -30.87
C SER A 148 22.02 -12.52 -29.38
N SER A 149 23.23 -12.40 -28.80
CA SER A 149 23.52 -12.12 -27.39
C SER A 149 22.60 -11.05 -26.80
N ALA A 150 22.09 -11.30 -25.59
CA ALA A 150 21.08 -10.48 -24.91
C ALA A 150 21.50 -9.01 -24.67
N GLU A 151 22.80 -8.71 -24.73
CA GLU A 151 23.35 -7.37 -24.51
C GLU A 151 23.29 -6.47 -25.76
N ASP A 152 23.18 -7.04 -26.97
CA ASP A 152 23.14 -6.27 -28.23
C ASP A 152 21.73 -5.80 -28.64
N ASN A 153 20.69 -6.21 -27.90
CA ASN A 153 19.27 -6.01 -28.28
C ASN A 153 18.53 -5.04 -27.33
N ILE A 154 19.23 -4.11 -26.69
CA ILE A 154 18.66 -3.14 -25.75
C ILE A 154 18.81 -1.72 -26.30
N GLU A 155 17.71 -1.16 -26.79
CA GLU A 155 17.65 0.27 -27.15
C GLU A 155 17.20 1.08 -25.93
N VAL A 156 18.08 1.95 -25.45
CA VAL A 156 17.74 2.90 -24.38
C VAL A 156 16.78 3.95 -24.96
N ILE A 157 15.60 4.10 -24.34
CA ILE A 157 14.61 5.08 -24.78
C ILE A 157 15.03 6.45 -24.25
N ASP A 158 15.41 7.36 -25.15
CA ASP A 158 15.76 8.75 -24.83
C ASP A 158 14.52 9.67 -24.77
N GLU A 159 14.65 10.83 -24.14
CA GLU A 159 13.61 11.88 -24.05
C GLU A 159 13.08 12.31 -25.44
N SER A 160 13.95 12.29 -26.46
CA SER A 160 13.56 12.57 -27.85
C SER A 160 12.54 11.58 -28.45
N THR A 161 12.39 10.40 -27.84
CA THR A 161 11.42 9.36 -28.24
C THR A 161 10.20 9.27 -27.30
N ALA A 162 10.03 10.21 -26.36
CA ALA A 162 8.94 10.18 -25.38
C ALA A 162 7.53 10.07 -26.03
N THR A 163 7.35 10.60 -27.25
CA THR A 163 6.08 10.53 -28.01
C THR A 163 5.67 9.11 -28.42
N SER A 164 6.58 8.13 -28.36
CA SER A 164 6.31 6.71 -28.68
C SER A 164 6.39 5.77 -27.47
N LEU A 165 6.41 6.31 -26.24
CA LEU A 165 6.42 5.52 -25.02
C LEU A 165 5.15 4.66 -24.90
N PRO A 166 5.28 3.38 -24.50
CA PRO A 166 4.12 2.54 -24.24
C PRO A 166 3.29 3.15 -23.11
N ARG A 167 1.98 3.31 -23.35
CA ARG A 167 1.07 3.84 -22.34
C ARG A 167 1.02 2.92 -21.13
N PHE A 168 1.32 3.44 -19.95
CA PHE A 168 1.26 2.69 -18.70
C PHE A 168 -0.18 2.24 -18.41
N ASN A 169 -0.40 0.92 -18.37
CA ASN A 169 -1.66 0.33 -17.93
C ASN A 169 -1.49 -0.22 -16.50
N ALA A 170 -1.99 0.54 -15.53
CA ALA A 170 -1.96 0.23 -14.11
C ALA A 170 -2.44 -1.19 -13.77
N THR A 171 -3.56 -1.61 -14.35
CA THR A 171 -4.20 -2.90 -14.04
C THR A 171 -3.34 -4.06 -14.52
N THR A 172 -2.91 -4.02 -15.78
CA THR A 172 -2.05 -5.06 -16.35
C THR A 172 -0.72 -5.15 -15.62
N PHE A 173 -0.13 -4.01 -15.29
CA PHE A 173 1.12 -3.94 -14.52
C PHE A 173 0.98 -4.66 -13.17
N VAL A 174 -0.06 -4.32 -12.39
CA VAL A 174 -0.28 -4.92 -11.07
C VAL A 174 -0.55 -6.42 -11.17
N LEU A 175 -1.32 -6.88 -12.17
CA LEU A 175 -1.58 -8.30 -12.37
C LEU A 175 -0.31 -9.10 -12.70
N ASN A 176 0.56 -8.55 -13.55
CA ASN A 176 1.82 -9.20 -13.88
C ASN A 176 2.78 -9.19 -12.68
N LEU A 177 2.86 -8.06 -11.97
CA LEU A 177 3.67 -7.96 -10.75
C LEU A 177 3.18 -8.95 -9.68
N GLN A 178 1.87 -9.14 -9.53
CA GLN A 178 1.30 -10.13 -8.62
C GLN A 178 1.75 -11.54 -8.98
N LYS A 179 1.72 -11.94 -10.25
CA LYS A 179 2.16 -13.27 -10.69
C LYS A 179 3.62 -13.55 -10.36
N GLU A 180 4.48 -12.54 -10.52
CA GLU A 180 5.93 -12.67 -10.29
C GLU A 180 6.31 -12.63 -8.81
N VAL A 181 5.60 -11.85 -7.99
CA VAL A 181 5.89 -11.71 -6.55
C VAL A 181 5.21 -12.80 -5.72
N ALA A 182 4.05 -13.31 -6.17
CA ALA A 182 3.25 -14.32 -5.47
C ALA A 182 4.02 -15.58 -5.01
N PRO A 183 5.00 -16.13 -5.76
CA PRO A 183 5.76 -17.29 -5.32
C PRO A 183 6.70 -17.00 -4.15
N VAL A 184 7.07 -15.73 -3.95
CA VAL A 184 8.10 -15.33 -2.98
C VAL A 184 7.47 -14.83 -1.70
N THR A 185 6.44 -13.99 -1.79
CA THR A 185 5.83 -13.38 -0.62
C THR A 185 4.38 -13.01 -0.85
N LYS A 186 3.64 -12.86 0.26
CA LYS A 186 2.26 -12.40 0.22
C LYS A 186 2.25 -10.89 0.36
N ALA A 187 1.70 -10.19 -0.64
CA ALA A 187 1.67 -8.74 -0.67
C ALA A 187 0.27 -8.17 -0.94
N HIS A 188 0.04 -6.95 -0.47
CA HIS A 188 -1.10 -6.11 -0.81
C HIS A 188 -0.66 -5.01 -1.78
N TYR A 189 -1.44 -4.79 -2.83
CA TYR A 189 -1.14 -3.80 -3.87
C TYR A 189 -2.20 -2.72 -3.84
N TYR A 190 -1.78 -1.46 -3.89
CA TYR A 190 -2.67 -0.31 -3.99
C TYR A 190 -2.12 0.67 -5.01
N ILE A 191 -2.90 0.96 -6.05
CA ILE A 191 -2.52 1.91 -7.10
C ILE A 191 -3.50 3.08 -7.11
N THR A 192 -2.97 4.29 -7.21
CA THR A 192 -3.78 5.52 -7.29
C THR A 192 -3.17 6.52 -8.25
N ARG A 193 -4.02 7.35 -8.87
CA ARG A 193 -3.60 8.40 -9.80
C ARG A 193 -3.61 9.74 -9.08
N VAL A 194 -2.45 10.38 -8.98
CA VAL A 194 -2.31 11.70 -8.35
C VAL A 194 -2.29 12.77 -9.43
N LYS A 195 -3.48 13.30 -9.74
CA LYS A 195 -3.70 14.22 -10.87
C LYS A 195 -2.83 15.48 -10.77
N ALA A 196 -2.68 16.03 -9.56
CA ALA A 196 -1.91 17.26 -9.31
C ALA A 196 -0.45 17.19 -9.79
N PHE A 197 0.14 15.98 -9.84
CA PHE A 197 1.53 15.78 -10.25
C PHE A 197 1.68 15.03 -11.57
N GLY A 198 0.58 14.62 -12.24
CA GLY A 198 0.73 13.83 -13.46
C GLY A 198 1.35 12.44 -13.24
N ILE A 199 1.23 11.86 -12.03
CA ILE A 199 1.81 10.54 -11.69
C ILE A 199 0.77 9.47 -11.31
N SER A 200 1.11 8.20 -11.58
CA SER A 200 0.49 7.03 -10.95
C SER A 200 1.40 6.51 -9.84
N LEU A 201 0.85 6.32 -8.64
CA LEU A 201 1.57 5.83 -7.48
C LEU A 201 1.09 4.41 -7.15
N LEU A 202 2.01 3.46 -7.13
CA LEU A 202 1.78 2.09 -6.68
C LEU A 202 2.47 1.86 -5.34
N ARG A 203 1.72 1.36 -4.38
CA ARG A 203 2.22 0.84 -3.11
C ARG A 203 2.15 -0.68 -3.13
N VAL A 204 3.27 -1.32 -2.82
CA VAL A 204 3.37 -2.77 -2.58
C VAL A 204 3.71 -2.98 -1.10
N HIS A 205 2.77 -3.50 -0.33
CA HIS A 205 2.97 -3.81 1.09
C HIS A 205 3.15 -5.30 1.30
N ILE A 206 4.27 -5.68 1.90
CA ILE A 206 4.68 -7.07 2.07
C ILE A 206 4.25 -7.53 3.44
N HIS A 207 3.63 -8.70 3.51
CA HIS A 207 3.24 -9.32 4.76
C HIS A 207 4.20 -10.47 5.06
N ASP A 208 4.77 -10.47 6.26
CA ASP A 208 5.64 -11.56 6.70
C ASP A 208 4.88 -12.89 6.65
N SER A 209 5.52 -13.91 6.08
CA SER A 209 5.02 -15.27 6.08
C SER A 209 5.11 -15.84 7.50
N PRO A 210 4.13 -16.63 7.98
CA PRO A 210 4.15 -17.22 9.33
C PRO A 210 5.36 -18.13 9.61
N TYR A 211 6.09 -18.54 8.57
CA TYR A 211 7.33 -19.33 8.70
C TYR A 211 8.57 -18.51 9.08
N ASN A 212 8.47 -17.16 9.08
CA ASN A 212 9.55 -16.25 9.48
C ASN A 212 9.42 -15.77 10.93
N GLN A 213 8.52 -16.35 11.73
CA GLN A 213 8.50 -16.03 13.15
C GLN A 213 9.79 -16.56 13.80
N PRO A 214 10.58 -15.70 14.48
CA PRO A 214 11.71 -16.18 15.26
C PRO A 214 11.19 -17.17 16.32
N LEU A 215 11.96 -18.23 16.55
CA LEU A 215 11.66 -19.26 17.55
C LEU A 215 11.29 -18.60 18.91
N PRO A 216 10.36 -19.18 19.68
CA PRO A 216 9.99 -18.63 20.98
C PRO A 216 11.24 -18.49 21.88
N GLY A 217 11.58 -17.26 22.26
CA GLY A 217 12.75 -16.96 23.10
C GLY A 217 13.90 -16.22 22.39
N ALA A 218 13.89 -16.11 21.06
CA ALA A 218 14.75 -15.15 20.37
C ALA A 218 14.09 -13.77 20.44
N ALA A 219 14.81 -12.76 20.97
CA ALA A 219 14.35 -11.37 20.91
C ALA A 219 13.98 -11.06 19.46
N SER A 220 12.69 -10.82 19.21
CA SER A 220 12.17 -10.54 17.88
C SER A 220 12.63 -9.16 17.47
N THR A 221 13.88 -9.02 17.02
CA THR A 221 14.32 -7.87 16.23
C THR A 221 13.80 -8.02 14.80
N ALA A 222 12.50 -8.33 14.66
CA ALA A 222 11.82 -8.33 13.38
C ALA A 222 11.91 -6.89 12.86
N SER A 223 12.83 -6.72 11.92
CA SER A 223 13.21 -5.47 11.26
C SER A 223 12.05 -4.48 11.16
N GLU A 224 12.07 -3.42 11.98
CA GLU A 224 11.13 -2.28 12.00
C GLU A 224 11.23 -1.37 10.74
N GLY A 225 11.69 -1.93 9.62
CA GLY A 225 11.74 -1.28 8.32
C GLY A 225 10.34 -1.12 7.73
N SER A 226 10.17 -0.16 6.82
CA SER A 226 8.89 -0.02 6.10
C SER A 226 8.62 -1.27 5.27
N LYS A 227 7.55 -1.99 5.59
CA LYS A 227 7.05 -3.14 4.82
C LYS A 227 6.51 -2.76 3.43
N SER A 228 6.44 -1.47 3.13
CA SER A 228 5.94 -0.95 1.86
C SER A 228 7.03 -0.38 0.96
N VAL A 229 6.97 -0.76 -0.30
CA VAL A 229 7.72 -0.19 -1.42
C VAL A 229 6.76 0.64 -2.28
N PHE A 230 7.22 1.79 -2.75
CA PHE A 230 6.47 2.69 -3.61
C PHE A 230 7.12 2.74 -4.98
N LEU A 231 6.28 2.72 -6.01
CA LEU A 231 6.67 2.96 -7.40
C LEU A 231 5.88 4.14 -7.92
N VAL A 232 6.55 5.05 -8.61
CA VAL A 232 5.96 6.24 -9.23
C VAL A 232 6.18 6.16 -10.73
N PHE A 233 5.09 6.27 -11.47
CA PHE A 233 5.05 6.30 -12.93
C PHE A 233 4.54 7.67 -13.37
N PRO A 234 5.41 8.59 -13.79
CA PRO A 234 4.99 9.82 -14.43
C PRO A 234 4.39 9.53 -15.82
N ASP A 235 3.40 10.30 -16.24
CA ASP A 235 2.68 10.05 -17.50
C ASP A 235 3.58 10.17 -18.75
N ASP A 236 4.48 11.15 -18.78
CA ASP A 236 5.30 11.48 -19.96
C ASP A 236 6.81 11.33 -19.68
N SER A 237 7.19 10.28 -18.94
CA SER A 237 8.59 10.05 -18.57
C SER A 237 9.04 8.64 -18.94
N PRO A 238 10.25 8.48 -19.52
CA PRO A 238 10.86 7.17 -19.69
C PRO A 238 11.43 6.62 -18.37
N TYR A 239 11.17 7.26 -17.22
CA TYR A 239 11.68 6.84 -15.92
C TYR A 239 10.57 6.34 -15.00
N VAL A 240 10.85 5.25 -14.30
CA VAL A 240 10.07 4.77 -13.16
C VAL A 240 10.87 5.01 -11.89
N TYR A 241 10.26 5.66 -10.91
CA TYR A 241 10.93 5.92 -9.63
C TYR A 241 10.51 4.88 -8.61
N VAL A 242 11.49 4.22 -7.99
CA VAL A 242 11.26 3.18 -6.99
C VAL A 242 11.82 3.62 -5.66
N SER A 243 11.02 3.52 -4.60
CA SER A 243 11.48 3.89 -3.28
C SER A 243 12.45 2.85 -2.73
N LEU A 244 13.53 3.35 -2.15
CA LEU A 244 14.39 2.59 -1.30
C LEU A 244 13.70 2.49 0.07
N ALA A 245 13.16 1.30 0.40
CA ALA A 245 12.95 0.92 1.80
C ALA A 245 14.31 0.94 2.52
N THR A 246 14.73 2.11 2.97
CA THR A 246 15.92 2.35 3.78
C THR A 246 15.59 3.45 4.77
N ASN A 247 15.28 3.08 6.01
CA ASN A 247 15.70 3.95 7.11
C ASN A 247 17.22 3.88 7.14
N LEU A 248 17.91 5.04 7.22
CA LEU A 248 19.35 5.09 7.44
C LEU A 248 19.69 4.25 8.68
N GLY A 249 20.53 3.23 8.51
CA GLY A 249 21.06 2.41 9.61
C GLY A 249 20.44 1.02 9.80
N GLN A 250 19.37 0.66 9.08
CA GLN A 250 18.78 -0.68 9.18
C GLN A 250 19.22 -1.58 8.02
N THR A 251 19.80 -2.73 8.36
CA THR A 251 20.05 -3.82 7.41
C THR A 251 18.72 -4.24 6.81
N VAL A 252 18.55 -3.97 5.53
CA VAL A 252 17.43 -4.47 4.75
C VAL A 252 17.46 -5.99 4.87
N GLY A 253 16.43 -6.56 5.51
CA GLY A 253 16.24 -8.01 5.56
C GLY A 253 16.40 -8.62 4.17
N MET A 254 16.86 -9.87 4.09
CA MET A 254 17.14 -10.54 2.81
C MET A 254 15.96 -10.43 1.83
N GLU A 255 14.72 -10.40 2.33
CA GLU A 255 13.51 -10.23 1.53
C GLU A 255 13.34 -8.84 0.92
N GLY A 256 13.64 -7.74 1.63
CA GLY A 256 13.58 -6.40 1.03
C GLY A 256 14.63 -6.19 -0.07
N ARG A 257 15.74 -6.93 -0.01
CA ARG A 257 16.74 -7.01 -1.10
C ARG A 257 16.27 -7.94 -2.22
N SER A 258 15.69 -9.10 -1.90
CA SER A 258 15.13 -10.03 -2.87
C SER A 258 13.93 -9.46 -3.61
N LEU A 259 13.10 -8.65 -2.96
CA LEU A 259 11.94 -7.99 -3.55
C LEU A 259 12.33 -6.73 -4.29
N ARG A 260 13.37 -6.00 -3.86
CA ARG A 260 13.99 -5.02 -4.74
C ARG A 260 14.52 -5.67 -5.99
N LYS A 261 15.24 -6.79 -5.85
CA LYS A 261 15.72 -7.57 -6.98
C LYS A 261 14.56 -8.05 -7.84
N VAL A 262 13.52 -8.67 -7.27
CA VAL A 262 12.32 -9.11 -8.03
C VAL A 262 11.58 -7.93 -8.62
N VAL A 263 11.31 -6.83 -7.93
CA VAL A 263 10.62 -5.66 -8.50
C VAL A 263 11.46 -4.98 -9.58
N VAL A 264 12.79 -4.94 -9.44
CA VAL A 264 13.71 -4.42 -10.46
C VAL A 264 13.79 -5.39 -11.65
N ASP A 265 14.01 -6.68 -11.42
CA ASP A 265 14.01 -7.77 -12.42
C ASP A 265 12.65 -7.86 -13.14
N VAL A 266 11.54 -7.64 -12.44
CA VAL A 266 10.18 -7.58 -12.97
C VAL A 266 9.92 -6.24 -13.66
N SER A 267 10.56 -5.15 -13.25
CA SER A 267 10.54 -3.89 -14.04
C SER A 267 11.27 -4.10 -15.38
N TYR A 268 12.37 -4.86 -15.39
CA TYR A 268 13.03 -5.31 -16.62
C TYR A 268 12.13 -6.27 -17.44
N LEU A 269 11.36 -7.15 -16.79
CA LEU A 269 10.46 -8.12 -17.45
C LEU A 269 9.11 -7.54 -17.90
N ILE A 270 8.59 -6.48 -17.27
CA ILE A 270 7.29 -5.89 -17.67
C ILE A 270 7.43 -5.01 -18.92
N ILE A 271 8.63 -4.47 -19.18
CA ILE A 271 8.95 -3.91 -20.51
C ILE A 271 8.87 -5.00 -21.59
N TYR A 272 9.18 -6.26 -21.24
CA TYR A 272 9.01 -7.42 -22.13
C TYR A 272 7.54 -7.66 -22.54
N ILE A 273 6.57 -7.39 -21.65
CA ILE A 273 5.15 -7.67 -21.89
C ILE A 273 4.44 -6.53 -22.64
N CYS A 274 4.88 -5.28 -22.50
CA CYS A 274 4.33 -4.17 -23.29
C CYS A 274 4.62 -4.30 -24.80
N ASN A 275 5.64 -5.08 -25.20
CA ASN A 275 5.93 -5.35 -26.60
C ASN A 275 5.01 -6.44 -27.21
N THR A 276 4.37 -7.28 -26.38
CA THR A 276 3.49 -8.37 -26.85
C THR A 276 2.03 -7.93 -27.09
N LEU A 277 1.66 -6.70 -26.74
CA LEU A 277 0.28 -6.18 -26.91
C LEU A 277 0.16 -5.06 -27.97
N ILE A 278 1.21 -4.80 -28.74
CA ILE A 278 1.20 -3.82 -29.85
C ILE A 278 1.20 -4.51 -31.23
N HIS A 279 1.29 -5.84 -31.30
CA HIS A 279 1.17 -6.63 -32.54
C HIS A 279 0.00 -7.63 -32.49
N GLY A 280 -1.18 -7.15 -32.10
CA GLY A 280 -2.46 -7.85 -32.28
C GLY A 280 -3.42 -6.98 -33.06
#